data_AF-A0A6A5Z2R2-F1
#
_entry.id   AF-A0A6A5Z2R2-F1
#
_cell.length_a   1.000
_cell.length_b   1.000
_cell.length_c   1.000
_cell.angle_alpha   90.00
_cell.angle_beta   90.00
_cell.angle_gamma   90.00
#
_symmetry.space_group_name_H-M   'P 1'
#
loop_
_entity.id
_entity.type
_entity.pdbx_description
1 polymer ?
#
loop_
_entity_poly.entity_id
_entity_poly.type
_entity_poly.pdbx_seq_one_letter_code
_entity_poly.pdbx_strand_id
1 'polypeptide(L)'
;MFISTKCNFTGLITAASVYAVLLAYKHSNGPYVISMARSVTGISLTPVYGIHEDVWDSFMSGSMSNTAVAGSHLTFQVSIPGTRTPGIIVPSKISSAISMEEVGPLAGLRFKDIFHVQGLKTSGGSRAYYQVYGPQNYTTDIVKKSLAGGAQLVGKTRTIAFALGAPNNGQEIDYSDPWNSRGDGYQTTGGSSTGSGSAATAYDWIDFTIRERY
;
A
#
# COMPACT_ATOMS: atom_id res chain seq x y z
N MET A 1 15.24 19.84 -6.37
CA MET A 1 13.77 19.98 -6.46
C MET A 1 13.39 19.80 -7.92
N PHE A 2 12.58 18.79 -8.25
CA PHE A 2 12.06 18.63 -9.62
C PHE A 2 10.75 19.39 -9.71
N ILE A 3 10.66 20.27 -10.69
CA ILE A 3 9.59 21.23 -10.82
C ILE A 3 9.04 21.04 -12.24
N SER A 4 7.72 20.93 -12.36
CA SER A 4 7.05 20.77 -13.65
C SER A 4 7.44 21.88 -14.60
N THR A 5 7.49 21.59 -15.91
CA THR A 5 7.67 22.59 -16.97
C THR A 5 6.55 23.64 -16.99
N LYS A 6 5.43 23.39 -16.30
CA LYS A 6 4.35 24.37 -16.09
C LYS A 6 4.66 25.44 -15.05
N CYS A 7 5.71 25.28 -14.25
CA CYS A 7 6.10 26.29 -13.28
C CYS A 7 6.91 27.39 -13.96
N ASN A 8 6.48 28.63 -13.77
CA ASN A 8 7.19 29.78 -14.29
C ASN A 8 8.43 30.07 -13.42
N PHE A 9 9.62 30.05 -14.03
CA PHE A 9 10.90 30.27 -13.35
C PHE A 9 11.40 31.72 -13.44
N THR A 10 10.59 32.66 -13.96
CA THR A 10 10.99 34.07 -13.98
C THR A 10 11.24 34.58 -12.55
N GLY A 11 12.49 34.93 -12.25
CA GLY A 11 12.91 35.47 -10.96
C GLY A 11 13.51 34.48 -9.96
N LEU A 12 13.73 33.20 -10.31
CA LEU A 12 14.37 32.25 -9.41
C LEU A 12 15.88 32.57 -9.24
N ILE A 13 16.25 33.12 -8.09
CA ILE A 13 17.65 33.35 -7.72
C ILE A 13 18.17 32.09 -7.01
N THR A 14 19.04 31.32 -7.67
CA THR A 14 19.63 30.09 -7.11
C THR A 14 21.10 29.98 -7.50
N ALA A 15 21.94 29.53 -6.56
CA ALA A 15 23.36 29.20 -6.81
C ALA A 15 23.54 27.81 -7.47
N ALA A 16 22.45 27.05 -7.64
CA ALA A 16 22.48 25.70 -8.20
C ALA A 16 22.19 25.73 -9.72
N SER A 17 22.98 24.95 -10.46
CA SER A 17 22.76 24.71 -11.89
C SER A 17 21.44 23.99 -12.14
N VAL A 18 20.59 24.56 -13.00
CA VAL A 18 19.32 23.96 -13.42
C VAL A 18 19.54 23.24 -14.76
N TYR A 19 19.24 21.96 -14.81
CA TYR A 19 19.31 21.16 -16.04
C TYR A 19 17.90 20.71 -16.43
N ALA A 20 17.50 21.01 -17.66
CA ALA A 20 16.28 20.45 -18.23
C ALA A 20 16.55 19.00 -18.63
N VAL A 21 15.96 18.05 -17.92
CA VAL A 21 16.03 16.63 -18.24
C VAL A 21 14.78 16.27 -19.04
N LEU A 22 14.99 15.84 -20.29
CA LEU A 22 13.91 15.31 -21.12
C LEU A 22 13.60 13.89 -20.64
N LEU A 23 12.49 13.74 -19.93
CA LEU A 23 12.03 12.44 -19.46
C LEU A 23 11.29 11.73 -20.60
N ALA A 24 11.66 10.48 -20.88
CA ALA A 24 10.97 9.64 -21.86
C ALA A 24 9.52 9.29 -21.44
N TYR A 25 9.16 9.50 -20.17
CA TYR A 25 7.86 9.17 -19.62
C TYR A 25 7.35 10.24 -18.64
N LYS A 26 6.05 10.53 -18.67
CA LYS A 26 5.40 11.45 -17.72
C LYS A 26 5.33 10.77 -16.35
N HIS A 27 6.19 11.19 -15.43
CA HIS A 27 6.14 10.73 -14.03
C HIS A 27 5.05 11.49 -13.26
N SER A 28 4.42 10.82 -12.32
CA SER A 28 3.50 11.46 -11.38
C SER A 28 4.29 12.33 -10.39
N ASN A 29 3.65 13.32 -9.77
CA ASN A 29 4.34 14.14 -8.78
C ASN A 29 4.68 13.29 -7.54
N GLY A 30 5.79 13.56 -6.87
CA GLY A 30 6.11 12.83 -5.64
C GLY A 30 7.59 12.80 -5.29
N PRO A 31 7.93 12.14 -4.18
CA PRO A 31 9.32 11.92 -3.80
C PRO A 31 9.93 10.80 -4.67
N TYR A 32 11.06 11.11 -5.31
CA TYR A 32 11.83 10.16 -6.12
C TYR A 32 13.29 10.18 -5.69
N VAL A 33 13.93 9.01 -5.70
CA VAL A 33 15.39 8.87 -5.67
C VAL A 33 15.88 8.82 -7.10
N ILE A 34 16.97 9.55 -7.36
CA ILE A 34 17.70 9.45 -8.62
C ILE A 34 18.89 8.55 -8.44
N SER A 35 19.03 7.59 -9.34
CA SER A 35 20.29 6.88 -9.55
C SER A 35 20.87 7.31 -10.90
N MET A 36 22.14 7.74 -10.88
CA MET A 36 22.89 8.09 -12.08
C MET A 36 23.97 7.04 -12.31
N ALA A 37 24.02 6.49 -13.52
CA ALA A 37 25.17 5.69 -13.92
C ALA A 37 26.43 6.58 -14.00
N ARG A 38 27.62 5.98 -13.90
CA ARG A 38 28.91 6.71 -14.03
C ARG A 38 29.05 7.44 -15.38
N SER A 39 28.22 7.14 -16.38
CA SER A 39 28.04 7.94 -17.59
C SER A 39 26.75 8.76 -17.51
N VAL A 40 26.83 10.03 -17.89
CA VAL A 40 25.77 11.06 -17.82
C VAL A 40 24.54 10.74 -18.70
N THR A 41 24.53 9.60 -19.39
CA THR A 41 23.52 9.19 -20.37
C THR A 41 22.36 8.37 -19.79
N GLY A 42 22.41 7.97 -18.51
CA GLY A 42 21.36 7.17 -17.87
C GLY A 42 20.98 7.70 -16.49
N ILE A 43 19.83 8.37 -16.41
CA ILE A 43 19.18 8.78 -15.16
C ILE A 43 17.98 7.86 -14.93
N SER A 44 17.94 7.14 -13.80
CA SER A 44 16.75 6.39 -13.39
C SER A 44 16.08 7.04 -12.18
N LEU A 45 14.76 7.12 -12.22
CA LEU A 45 13.91 7.64 -11.16
C LEU A 45 13.17 6.50 -10.48
N THR A 46 13.37 6.35 -9.17
CA THR A 46 12.68 5.35 -8.36
C THR A 46 11.76 6.04 -7.35
N PRO A 47 10.45 5.73 -7.32
CA PRO A 47 9.54 6.33 -6.34
C PRO A 47 9.95 5.95 -4.91
N VAL A 48 9.86 6.91 -4.00
CA VAL A 48 10.12 6.71 -2.58
C VAL A 48 8.84 6.27 -1.88
N TYR A 49 8.97 5.28 -0.99
CA TYR A 49 7.92 4.82 -0.12
C TYR A 49 8.33 5.01 1.33
N GLY A 50 7.37 5.33 2.19
CA GLY A 50 7.55 5.24 3.63
C GLY A 50 7.54 3.78 4.08
N ILE A 51 8.28 3.46 5.13
CA ILE A 51 8.21 2.16 5.79
C ILE A 51 7.67 2.41 7.19
N HIS A 52 6.53 1.80 7.50
CA HIS A 52 5.87 1.91 8.81
C HIS A 52 5.81 0.54 9.47
N GLU A 53 6.12 0.46 10.75
CA GLU A 53 5.92 -0.78 11.51
C GLU A 53 4.42 -1.09 11.65
N ASP A 54 4.05 -2.36 11.46
CA ASP A 54 2.70 -2.85 11.73
C ASP A 54 2.55 -3.20 13.22
N VAL A 55 2.59 -2.19 14.09
CA VAL A 55 2.53 -2.36 15.57
C VAL A 55 1.30 -3.14 16.03
N TRP A 56 0.17 -2.98 15.32
CA TRP A 56 -1.10 -3.62 15.64
C TRP A 56 -1.33 -4.96 14.93
N ASP A 57 -0.32 -5.43 14.19
CA ASP A 57 -0.31 -6.73 13.51
C ASP A 57 -1.51 -6.94 12.56
N SER A 58 -1.96 -5.85 11.93
CA SER A 58 -3.14 -5.81 11.07
C SER A 58 -2.92 -6.45 9.69
N PHE A 59 -1.69 -6.43 9.21
CA PHE A 59 -1.32 -6.79 7.85
C PHE A 59 -0.84 -8.23 7.75
N MET A 60 -1.24 -8.88 6.66
CA MET A 60 -0.57 -10.09 6.17
C MET A 60 0.70 -9.72 5.42
N SER A 61 0.66 -8.65 4.61
CA SER A 61 1.81 -8.17 3.85
C SER A 61 1.57 -6.78 3.26
N GLY A 62 2.65 -6.05 2.98
CA GLY A 62 2.61 -4.84 2.16
C GLY A 62 2.46 -5.18 0.67
N SER A 63 1.97 -4.20 -0.08
CA SER A 63 1.77 -4.27 -1.52
C SER A 63 2.40 -3.06 -2.20
N MET A 64 3.02 -3.32 -3.35
CA MET A 64 3.49 -2.28 -4.26
C MET A 64 3.05 -2.60 -5.68
N SER A 65 2.80 -1.57 -6.49
CA SER A 65 2.50 -1.77 -7.91
C SER A 65 3.70 -2.39 -8.63
N ASN A 66 3.46 -3.38 -9.48
CA ASN A 66 4.47 -3.97 -10.33
C ASN A 66 4.68 -3.08 -11.57
N THR A 67 5.92 -2.63 -11.79
CA THR A 67 6.25 -1.82 -12.98
C THR A 67 6.42 -2.65 -14.25
N ALA A 68 6.68 -3.95 -14.13
CA ALA A 68 6.87 -4.84 -15.27
C ALA A 68 5.55 -5.38 -15.83
N VAL A 69 4.49 -5.45 -15.02
CA VAL A 69 3.19 -6.00 -15.41
C VAL A 69 2.10 -5.04 -14.94
N ALA A 70 1.44 -4.38 -15.89
CA ALA A 70 0.38 -3.41 -15.61
C ALA A 70 -0.77 -4.03 -14.81
N GLY A 71 -1.22 -3.34 -13.77
CA GLY A 71 -2.32 -3.79 -12.90
C GLY A 71 -1.96 -4.91 -11.91
N SER A 72 -0.75 -5.46 -12.01
CA SER A 72 -0.22 -6.46 -11.08
C SER A 72 0.48 -5.78 -9.90
N HIS A 73 0.54 -6.48 -8.77
CA HIS A 73 1.19 -6.03 -7.56
C HIS A 73 2.26 -7.04 -7.12
N LEU A 74 3.26 -6.54 -6.42
CA LEU A 74 4.28 -7.33 -5.74
C LEU A 74 4.04 -7.30 -4.24
N THR A 75 4.32 -8.42 -3.58
CA THR A 75 4.33 -8.49 -2.12
C THR A 75 5.64 -7.90 -1.61
N PHE A 76 5.56 -7.05 -0.60
CA PHE A 76 6.74 -6.46 0.02
C PHE A 76 6.60 -6.50 1.55
N GLN A 77 7.66 -6.95 2.21
CA GLN A 77 7.77 -7.00 3.67
C GLN A 77 9.21 -6.67 4.05
N VAL A 78 9.38 -5.78 5.03
CA VAL A 78 10.69 -5.42 5.57
C VAL A 78 10.79 -5.98 6.97
N SER A 79 11.81 -6.78 7.25
CA SER A 79 12.10 -7.18 8.63
C SER A 79 12.82 -6.04 9.34
N ILE A 80 12.31 -5.60 10.48
CA ILE A 80 12.91 -4.54 11.30
C ILE A 80 13.49 -5.20 12.57
N PRO A 81 14.81 -5.08 12.82
CA PRO A 81 15.40 -5.64 14.03
C PRO A 81 14.72 -5.14 15.30
N GLY A 82 14.34 -6.06 16.19
CA GLY A 82 13.69 -5.74 17.47
C GLY A 82 12.16 -5.69 17.43
N THR A 83 11.54 -5.73 16.24
CA THR A 83 10.08 -5.81 16.10
C THR A 83 9.63 -7.25 15.84
N ARG A 84 8.38 -7.55 16.17
CA ARG A 84 7.77 -8.85 15.86
C ARG A 84 7.04 -8.85 14.52
N THR A 85 6.63 -7.68 14.05
CA THR A 85 5.80 -7.49 12.86
C THR A 85 6.62 -6.85 11.73
N PRO A 86 6.28 -7.13 10.46
CA PRO A 86 7.01 -6.57 9.34
C PRO A 86 6.70 -5.07 9.18
N GLY A 87 7.67 -4.34 8.62
CA GLY A 87 7.46 -3.03 8.06
C GLY A 87 6.59 -3.10 6.79
N ILE A 88 5.57 -2.26 6.75
CA ILE A 88 4.65 -2.08 5.63
C ILE A 88 5.10 -0.90 4.78
N ILE A 89 5.19 -1.15 3.48
CA ILE A 89 5.51 -0.12 2.49
C ILE A 89 4.28 0.75 2.23
N VAL A 90 4.44 2.05 2.38
CA VAL A 90 3.34 3.01 2.25
C VAL A 90 3.68 4.05 1.18
N PRO A 91 2.86 4.17 0.13
CA PRO A 91 3.08 5.17 -0.91
C PRO A 91 2.80 6.59 -0.40
N SER A 92 3.44 7.56 -1.05
CA SER A 92 3.24 8.98 -0.76
C SER A 92 1.90 9.50 -1.30
N LYS A 93 1.24 10.34 -0.50
CA LYS A 93 0.02 11.09 -0.87
C LYS A 93 0.28 12.32 -1.76
N ILE A 94 1.54 12.68 -2.00
CA ILE A 94 1.88 13.94 -2.71
C ILE A 94 1.43 13.89 -4.18
N SER A 95 1.52 12.72 -4.82
CA SER A 95 1.14 12.55 -6.22
C SER A 95 -0.30 12.95 -6.52
N SER A 96 -1.18 12.71 -5.57
CA SER A 96 -2.61 12.95 -5.65
C SER A 96 -3.03 14.34 -5.21
N ALA A 97 -2.25 15.00 -4.36
CA ALA A 97 -2.56 16.35 -3.86
C ALA A 97 -2.50 17.43 -4.96
N ILE A 98 -1.84 17.15 -6.08
CA ILE A 98 -1.51 18.14 -7.11
C ILE A 98 -2.42 18.01 -8.37
N SER A 99 -3.20 16.93 -8.50
CA SER A 99 -4.08 16.73 -9.67
C SER A 99 -5.29 15.83 -9.39
N MET A 100 -6.19 16.25 -8.50
CA MET A 100 -7.40 15.48 -8.18
C MET A 100 -8.31 15.26 -9.42
N GLU A 101 -8.36 16.22 -10.35
CA GLU A 101 -9.17 16.11 -11.58
C GLU A 101 -8.61 15.10 -12.61
N GLU A 102 -7.30 14.86 -12.67
CA GLU A 102 -6.71 13.90 -13.63
C GLU A 102 -6.73 12.44 -13.13
N VAL A 103 -6.93 12.19 -11.82
CA VAL A 103 -6.62 10.89 -11.19
C VAL A 103 -7.86 10.17 -10.60
N GLY A 104 -8.95 10.88 -10.34
CA GLY A 104 -10.23 10.29 -9.91
C GLY A 104 -10.64 10.60 -8.46
N PRO A 105 -11.87 10.22 -8.04
CA PRO A 105 -12.47 10.64 -6.77
C PRO A 105 -11.81 10.07 -5.51
N LEU A 106 -10.98 9.02 -5.65
CA LEU A 106 -10.24 8.40 -4.55
C LEU A 106 -8.74 8.70 -4.63
N ALA A 107 -8.33 9.67 -5.45
CA ALA A 107 -6.94 10.06 -5.61
C ALA A 107 -6.30 10.38 -4.25
N GLY A 108 -5.26 9.63 -3.91
CA GLY A 108 -4.48 9.85 -2.69
C GLY A 108 -4.99 9.18 -1.44
N LEU A 109 -6.11 8.49 -1.56
CA LEU A 109 -6.58 7.63 -0.49
C LEU A 109 -5.83 6.31 -0.56
N ARG A 110 -5.34 5.88 0.60
CA ARG A 110 -4.64 4.61 0.78
C ARG A 110 -5.59 3.61 1.42
N PHE A 111 -5.63 2.42 0.85
CA PHE A 111 -6.51 1.36 1.33
C PHE A 111 -5.82 0.02 1.40
N LYS A 112 -6.49 -0.92 2.06
CA LYS A 112 -6.06 -2.30 2.16
C LYS A 112 -7.12 -3.24 1.61
N ASP A 113 -6.77 -4.53 1.46
CA ASP A 113 -7.69 -5.52 0.91
C ASP A 113 -7.56 -6.95 1.50
N ILE A 114 -8.62 -7.75 1.41
CA ILE A 114 -8.61 -9.23 1.59
C ILE A 114 -8.99 -10.00 0.32
N PHE A 115 -9.51 -9.31 -0.70
CA PHE A 115 -9.95 -9.90 -1.98
C PHE A 115 -8.77 -10.34 -2.85
N HIS A 116 -9.03 -10.76 -4.08
CA HIS A 116 -7.98 -11.11 -5.02
C HIS A 116 -7.39 -9.86 -5.68
N VAL A 117 -6.06 -9.82 -5.76
CA VAL A 117 -5.31 -8.79 -6.48
C VAL A 117 -4.25 -9.50 -7.30
N GLN A 118 -4.20 -9.17 -8.58
CA GLN A 118 -3.27 -9.77 -9.52
C GLN A 118 -1.82 -9.64 -9.02
N GLY A 119 -1.07 -10.73 -9.01
CA GLY A 119 0.30 -10.79 -8.52
C GLY A 119 0.47 -10.96 -7.01
N LEU A 120 -0.61 -10.83 -6.22
CA LEU A 120 -0.59 -11.12 -4.78
C LEU A 120 -1.23 -12.46 -4.48
N LYS A 121 -0.77 -13.10 -3.40
CA LYS A 121 -1.45 -14.27 -2.83
C LYS A 121 -2.60 -13.80 -1.93
N THR A 122 -3.66 -14.61 -1.86
CA THR A 122 -4.80 -14.39 -0.97
C THR A 122 -4.86 -15.59 -0.03
N SER A 123 -4.88 -15.37 1.29
CA SER A 123 -4.95 -16.45 2.27
C SER A 123 -6.38 -16.80 2.68
N GLY A 124 -7.30 -15.82 2.61
CA GLY A 124 -8.63 -15.95 3.21
C GLY A 124 -8.56 -16.28 4.71
N GLY A 125 -7.49 -15.89 5.41
CA GLY A 125 -7.29 -16.26 6.82
C GLY A 125 -6.82 -17.69 7.05
N SER A 126 -6.49 -18.46 6.00
CA SER A 126 -5.96 -19.83 6.11
C SER A 126 -4.51 -19.95 5.64
N ARG A 127 -3.67 -20.65 6.43
CA ARG A 127 -2.29 -20.97 6.05
C ARG A 127 -2.23 -22.03 4.96
N ALA A 128 -3.08 -23.06 5.06
CA ALA A 128 -3.16 -24.12 4.07
C ALA A 128 -3.55 -23.56 2.70
N TYR A 129 -4.58 -22.70 2.65
CA TYR A 129 -4.99 -22.03 1.41
C TYR A 129 -3.87 -21.16 0.85
N TYR A 130 -3.21 -20.38 1.72
CA TYR A 130 -2.07 -19.57 1.30
C TYR A 130 -0.93 -20.43 0.75
N GLN A 131 -0.65 -21.61 1.29
CA GLN A 131 0.44 -22.47 0.80
C GLN A 131 0.09 -23.16 -0.53
N VAL A 132 -1.13 -23.65 -0.67
CA VAL A 132 -1.58 -24.40 -1.84
C VAL A 132 -1.70 -23.52 -3.08
N TYR A 133 -2.24 -22.30 -2.93
CA TYR A 133 -2.53 -21.43 -4.08
C TYR A 133 -1.42 -20.41 -4.33
N GLY A 134 -1.11 -20.20 -5.61
CA GLY A 134 -0.15 -19.19 -6.07
C GLY A 134 -0.69 -17.76 -6.04
N PRO A 135 0.10 -16.78 -6.54
CA PRO A 135 -0.38 -15.43 -6.80
C PRO A 135 -1.61 -15.44 -7.72
N GLN A 136 -2.55 -14.55 -7.45
CA GLN A 136 -3.78 -14.45 -8.23
C GLN A 136 -3.49 -13.89 -9.62
N ASN A 137 -4.21 -14.37 -10.63
CA ASN A 137 -4.11 -13.90 -12.01
C ASN A 137 -5.10 -12.77 -12.33
N TYR A 138 -5.96 -12.40 -11.39
CA TYR A 138 -6.92 -11.30 -11.53
C TYR A 138 -7.05 -10.46 -10.27
N THR A 139 -7.56 -9.25 -10.45
CA THR A 139 -7.97 -8.35 -9.38
C THR A 139 -9.50 -8.30 -9.31
N THR A 140 -10.06 -8.42 -8.11
CA THR A 140 -11.51 -8.35 -7.88
C THR A 140 -12.05 -6.95 -8.25
N ASP A 141 -13.28 -6.88 -8.77
CA ASP A 141 -13.83 -5.65 -9.35
C ASP A 141 -13.93 -4.48 -8.36
N ILE A 142 -14.20 -4.73 -7.08
CA ILE A 142 -14.21 -3.66 -6.07
C ILE A 142 -12.83 -3.03 -5.89
N VAL A 143 -11.77 -3.84 -5.99
CA VAL A 143 -10.39 -3.37 -5.91
C VAL A 143 -10.00 -2.66 -7.19
N LYS A 144 -10.39 -3.19 -8.37
CA LYS A 144 -10.20 -2.51 -9.65
C LYS A 144 -10.85 -1.12 -9.66
N LYS A 145 -12.09 -1.01 -9.18
CA LYS A 145 -12.81 0.28 -9.08
C LYS A 145 -12.08 1.26 -8.15
N SER A 146 -11.57 0.76 -7.03
CA SER A 146 -10.82 1.60 -6.08
C SER A 146 -9.52 2.12 -6.70
N LEU A 147 -8.74 1.24 -7.35
CA LEU A 147 -7.52 1.60 -8.07
C LEU A 147 -7.79 2.55 -9.24
N ALA A 148 -8.83 2.29 -10.03
CA ALA A 148 -9.25 3.15 -11.14
C ALA A 148 -9.74 4.53 -10.67
N GLY A 149 -10.27 4.62 -9.44
CA GLY A 149 -10.60 5.88 -8.79
C GLY A 149 -9.39 6.65 -8.26
N GLY A 150 -8.17 6.11 -8.39
CA GLY A 150 -6.94 6.76 -7.93
C GLY A 150 -6.47 6.35 -6.53
N ALA A 151 -7.16 5.40 -5.87
CA ALA A 151 -6.75 4.89 -4.57
C ALA A 151 -5.50 4.02 -4.69
N GLN A 152 -4.67 3.99 -3.65
CA GLN A 152 -3.43 3.22 -3.61
C GLN A 152 -3.56 2.05 -2.63
N LEU A 153 -3.34 0.83 -3.13
CA LEU A 153 -3.34 -0.37 -2.30
C LEU A 153 -2.03 -0.43 -1.49
N VAL A 154 -2.15 -0.46 -0.16
CA VAL A 154 -1.03 -0.55 0.78
C VAL A 154 -0.66 -1.99 1.10
N GLY A 155 -1.63 -2.90 1.14
CA GLY A 155 -1.35 -4.27 1.55
C GLY A 155 -2.56 -5.17 1.68
N LYS A 156 -2.27 -6.42 2.02
CA LYS A 156 -3.26 -7.42 2.41
C LYS A 156 -3.34 -7.46 3.92
N THR A 157 -4.54 -7.52 4.48
CA THR A 157 -4.72 -7.64 5.94
C THR A 157 -5.13 -9.02 6.37
N ARG A 158 -5.02 -9.23 7.68
CA ARG A 158 -5.61 -10.37 8.34
C ARG A 158 -7.13 -10.36 8.23
N THR A 159 -7.67 -11.56 8.25
CA THR A 159 -9.09 -11.86 8.29
C THR A 159 -9.25 -13.21 8.94
N ILE A 160 -10.42 -13.42 9.54
CA ILE A 160 -10.83 -14.71 10.05
C ILE A 160 -10.96 -15.71 8.92
N ALA A 161 -10.54 -16.95 9.18
CA ALA A 161 -10.49 -18.02 8.19
C ALA A 161 -11.84 -18.20 7.47
N PHE A 162 -11.81 -17.96 6.16
CA PHE A 162 -12.93 -17.99 5.23
C PHE A 162 -14.18 -17.24 5.70
N ALA A 163 -13.98 -16.26 6.59
CA ALA A 163 -15.08 -15.50 7.14
C ALA A 163 -16.13 -16.42 7.81
N LEU A 164 -15.69 -17.46 8.54
CA LEU A 164 -16.58 -18.48 9.14
C LEU A 164 -17.15 -18.09 10.52
N GLY A 165 -17.17 -16.78 10.83
CA GLY A 165 -17.66 -16.23 12.09
C GLY A 165 -16.53 -15.93 13.08
N ALA A 166 -16.71 -14.88 13.89
CA ALA A 166 -15.67 -14.40 14.79
C ALA A 166 -15.57 -15.26 16.05
N PRO A 167 -14.45 -15.97 16.31
CA PRO A 167 -14.24 -16.61 17.58
C PRO A 167 -13.85 -15.55 18.63
N ASN A 168 -13.65 -15.97 19.87
CA ASN A 168 -13.21 -15.05 20.91
C ASN A 168 -11.81 -14.50 20.58
N ASN A 169 -11.49 -13.33 21.12
CA ASN A 169 -10.18 -12.70 20.90
C ASN A 169 -9.02 -13.68 21.17
N GLY A 170 -8.11 -13.83 20.21
CA GLY A 170 -6.93 -14.68 20.34
C GLY A 170 -7.19 -16.17 20.10
N GLN A 171 -8.36 -16.55 19.60
CA GLN A 171 -8.67 -17.94 19.26
C GLN A 171 -8.27 -18.30 17.82
N GLU A 172 -7.82 -17.35 17.00
CA GLU A 172 -7.37 -17.65 15.66
C GLU A 172 -6.02 -18.35 15.60
N ILE A 173 -6.04 -19.55 15.02
CA ILE A 173 -4.90 -20.48 15.04
C ILE A 173 -3.97 -20.25 13.85
N ASP A 174 -4.51 -19.94 12.68
CA ASP A 174 -3.72 -19.83 11.45
C ASP A 174 -2.97 -18.51 11.37
N TYR A 175 -3.66 -17.41 11.61
CA TYR A 175 -3.08 -16.09 11.80
C TYR A 175 -3.74 -15.48 13.03
N SER A 176 -2.94 -15.15 14.04
CA SER A 176 -3.45 -14.57 15.28
C SER A 176 -4.21 -13.27 15.02
N ASP A 177 -5.18 -12.99 15.87
CA ASP A 177 -5.94 -11.74 15.78
C ASP A 177 -5.01 -10.53 15.90
N PRO A 178 -5.26 -9.47 15.11
CA PRO A 178 -4.58 -8.20 15.29
C PRO A 178 -4.98 -7.57 16.62
N TRP A 179 -4.11 -6.71 17.14
CA TRP A 179 -4.37 -5.95 18.35
C TRP A 179 -5.45 -4.88 18.10
N ASN A 180 -6.30 -4.64 19.09
CA ASN A 180 -7.26 -3.55 19.04
C ASN A 180 -6.59 -2.24 19.51
N SER A 181 -6.62 -1.20 18.69
CA SER A 181 -6.08 0.12 19.04
C SER A 181 -6.78 0.80 20.23
N ARG A 182 -7.93 0.26 20.65
CA ARG A 182 -8.72 0.68 21.80
C ARG A 182 -8.65 -0.35 22.91
N GLY A 183 -9.00 0.08 24.13
CA GLY A 183 -9.09 -0.82 25.29
C GLY A 183 -7.76 -1.51 25.61
N ASP A 184 -6.67 -0.75 25.50
CA ASP A 184 -5.30 -1.16 25.82
C ASP A 184 -4.80 -2.42 25.07
N GLY A 185 -5.38 -2.73 23.90
CA GLY A 185 -5.02 -3.92 23.11
C GLY A 185 -5.82 -5.18 23.45
N TYR A 186 -6.51 -5.24 24.59
CA TYR A 186 -7.08 -6.49 25.09
C TYR A 186 -8.51 -6.79 24.61
N GLN A 187 -9.16 -5.82 23.96
CA GLN A 187 -10.47 -6.05 23.35
C GLN A 187 -10.35 -6.79 22.02
N THR A 188 -11.39 -7.52 21.65
CA THR A 188 -11.51 -8.10 20.30
C THR A 188 -11.51 -6.99 19.25
N THR A 189 -10.86 -7.24 18.11
CA THR A 189 -11.00 -6.37 16.92
C THR A 189 -12.31 -6.61 16.17
N GLY A 190 -13.11 -7.60 16.59
CA GLY A 190 -14.31 -8.06 15.89
C GLY A 190 -13.97 -8.79 14.58
N GLY A 191 -14.94 -9.42 13.93
CA GLY A 191 -14.67 -10.20 12.72
C GLY A 191 -15.80 -10.19 11.70
N SER A 192 -15.58 -10.78 10.52
CA SER A 192 -14.36 -11.48 10.09
C SER A 192 -13.23 -10.57 9.63
N SER A 193 -13.50 -9.31 9.36
CA SER A 193 -12.54 -8.34 8.84
C SER A 193 -11.65 -7.72 9.94
N THR A 194 -11.08 -8.56 10.81
CA THR A 194 -10.28 -8.17 11.99
C THR A 194 -9.17 -7.18 11.63
N GLY A 195 -8.36 -7.51 10.63
CA GLY A 195 -7.26 -6.66 10.15
C GLY A 195 -7.75 -5.39 9.46
N SER A 196 -8.97 -5.35 8.92
CA SER A 196 -9.59 -4.09 8.47
C SER A 196 -9.88 -3.17 9.62
N GLY A 197 -10.59 -3.67 10.63
CA GLY A 197 -11.02 -2.87 11.77
C GLY A 197 -9.82 -2.33 12.53
N SER A 198 -8.82 -3.17 12.76
CA SER A 198 -7.56 -2.75 13.39
C SER A 198 -6.85 -1.68 12.55
N ALA A 199 -6.55 -1.94 11.27
CA ALA A 199 -5.83 -0.98 10.43
C ALA A 199 -6.55 0.38 10.29
N ALA A 200 -7.87 0.37 10.08
CA ALA A 200 -8.67 1.59 9.90
C ALA A 200 -8.70 2.47 11.15
N THR A 201 -8.63 1.86 12.34
CA THR A 201 -8.71 2.58 13.61
C THR A 201 -7.36 2.95 14.18
N ALA A 202 -6.31 2.22 13.79
CA ALA A 202 -4.99 2.32 14.38
C ALA A 202 -4.00 3.18 13.56
N TYR A 203 -4.15 3.21 12.24
CA TYR A 203 -3.17 3.83 11.36
C TYR A 203 -3.73 5.08 10.67
N ASP A 204 -3.13 6.24 10.98
CA ASP A 204 -3.36 7.50 10.28
C ASP A 204 -2.97 7.43 8.79
N TRP A 205 -2.13 6.46 8.44
CA TRP A 205 -1.71 6.23 7.07
C TRP A 205 -2.63 5.35 6.23
N ILE A 206 -3.70 4.80 6.81
CA ILE A 206 -4.80 4.14 6.10
C ILE A 206 -6.01 5.05 6.07
N ASP A 207 -6.54 5.33 4.88
CA ASP A 207 -7.68 6.24 4.70
C ASP A 207 -9.01 5.49 4.70
N PHE A 208 -9.05 4.28 4.13
CA PHE A 208 -10.23 3.42 4.20
C PHE A 208 -9.86 1.94 4.02
N THR A 209 -10.81 1.06 4.32
CA THR A 209 -10.63 -0.39 4.16
C THR A 209 -11.82 -1.01 3.44
N ILE A 210 -11.55 -1.98 2.57
CA ILE A 210 -12.59 -2.76 1.92
C ILE A 210 -12.82 -4.04 2.74
N ARG A 211 -14.10 -4.38 2.92
CA ARG A 211 -14.56 -5.58 3.64
C ARG A 211 -15.64 -6.32 2.87
N GLU A 212 -15.77 -7.59 3.17
CA GLU A 212 -16.88 -8.47 2.86
C GLU A 212 -18.15 -8.02 3.59
N ARG A 213 -19.31 -8.17 2.92
CA ARG A 213 -20.64 -7.99 3.49
C ARG A 213 -21.43 -9.25 3.18
N TYR A 214 -21.94 -9.91 4.21
CA TYR A 214 -22.90 -11.00 4.10
C TYR A 214 -24.29 -10.48 3.78
#